data_AF-A0A3M1FN54-F1
#
_entry.id   AF-A0A3M1FN54-F1
#
_cell.length_a   1.000
_cell.length_b   1.000
_cell.length_c   1.000
_cell.angle_alpha   90.00
_cell.angle_beta   90.00
_cell.angle_gamma   90.00
#
_symmetry.space_group_name_H-M   'P 1'
#
loop_
_entity.id
_entity.type
_entity.pdbx_description
1 polymer ?
#
loop_
_entity_poly.entity_id
_entity_poly.type
_entity_poly.pdbx_seq_one_letter_code
_entity_poly.pdbx_strand_id
1 'polypeptide(L)'
;MKSRKKILLTVQGNGGTAILESSIFFMFIMTLLLVGSLLVDYFETGDKVERLITIALQDTGIRPLKIETNISAGTVRTSVRHQAIQDYLSNIYDTVTAKVFGLGDVEDYYLELAYAELQIDPQTGAPLGVSPTPFTFRLEGGGLSVPADIAQKVSLADAFSRYAQQSFSNGVSPYAVPTAVFNRGRGQNYLPTAVMVGMSLVIKIEGGTANTLERLIGLDPYSYGRKVIVLRGEVL
;
A
#
# COMPACT_ATOMS: atom_id res chain seq x y z
N MET A 1 -32.55 41.85 30.57
CA MET A 1 -31.70 42.33 29.45
C MET A 1 -30.23 42.20 29.84
N LYS A 2 -29.47 41.31 29.19
CA LYS A 2 -28.06 41.02 29.52
C LYS A 2 -27.14 42.11 28.95
N SER A 3 -26.44 42.80 29.84
CA SER A 3 -25.37 43.77 29.51
C SER A 3 -24.15 43.04 28.96
N ARG A 4 -23.72 43.38 27.74
CA ARG A 4 -22.44 42.93 27.17
C ARG A 4 -21.32 43.76 27.78
N LYS A 5 -20.50 43.16 28.66
CA LYS A 5 -19.20 43.73 29.04
C LYS A 5 -18.27 43.66 27.83
N LYS A 6 -17.97 44.82 27.25
CA LYS A 6 -16.90 45.01 26.27
C LYS A 6 -15.57 44.88 27.02
N ILE A 7 -14.77 43.86 26.71
CA ILE A 7 -13.38 43.77 27.18
C ILE A 7 -12.59 44.76 26.31
N LEU A 8 -12.21 45.89 26.90
CA LEU A 8 -11.31 46.86 26.31
C LEU A 8 -9.88 46.42 26.67
N LEU A 9 -9.15 45.87 25.71
CA LEU A 9 -7.72 45.62 25.84
C LEU A 9 -7.00 46.93 25.51
N THR A 10 -6.63 47.68 26.55
CA THR A 10 -5.72 48.82 26.41
C THR A 10 -4.29 48.28 26.35
N VAL A 11 -3.69 48.28 25.15
CA VAL A 11 -2.25 48.04 24.98
C VAL A 11 -1.55 49.38 25.14
N GLN A 12 -0.79 49.55 26.22
CA GLN A 12 0.10 50.69 26.42
C GLN A 12 1.54 50.16 26.50
N GLY A 13 2.38 50.50 25.52
CA GLY A 13 3.80 50.13 25.50
C GLY A 13 4.52 50.53 24.22
N ASN A 14 5.31 51.60 24.29
CA ASN A 14 6.47 52.00 23.47
C ASN A 14 6.57 51.41 22.04
N GLY A 15 6.03 52.16 21.07
CA GLY A 15 5.72 51.74 19.70
C GLY A 15 6.87 51.59 18.70
N GLY A 16 7.98 50.95 19.07
CA GLY A 16 9.07 50.60 18.12
C GLY A 16 9.34 49.11 18.03
N THR A 17 9.47 48.42 19.17
CA THR A 17 9.83 46.99 19.25
C THR A 17 8.62 46.07 19.37
N ALA A 18 7.56 46.51 20.06
CA ALA A 18 6.35 45.70 20.25
C ALA A 18 5.58 45.42 18.96
N ILE A 19 5.62 46.32 17.97
CA ILE A 19 5.00 46.12 16.65
C ILE A 19 5.81 45.13 15.80
N LEU A 20 7.15 45.14 15.94
CA LEU A 20 8.03 44.20 15.27
C LEU A 20 7.88 42.78 15.86
N GLU A 21 7.84 42.67 17.19
CA GLU A 21 7.64 41.39 17.88
C GLU A 21 6.25 40.79 17.62
N SER A 22 5.20 41.62 17.61
CA SER A 22 3.84 41.14 17.33
C SER A 22 3.62 40.78 15.86
N SER A 23 4.29 41.45 14.92
CA SER A 23 4.26 41.08 13.50
C SER A 23 5.07 39.81 13.20
N ILE A 24 6.23 39.62 13.83
CA ILE A 24 6.99 38.36 13.75
C ILE A 24 6.18 37.20 14.34
N PHE A 25 5.56 37.41 15.51
CA PHE A 25 4.71 36.39 16.15
C PHE A 25 3.48 36.06 15.29
N PHE A 26 2.85 37.06 14.68
CA PHE A 26 1.71 36.84 13.78
C PHE A 26 2.12 36.10 12.50
N MET A 27 3.26 36.46 11.89
CA MET A 27 3.81 35.73 10.74
C MET A 27 4.14 34.28 11.10
N PHE A 28 4.67 34.03 12.29
CA PHE A 28 4.95 32.68 12.79
C PHE A 28 3.68 31.85 12.94
N ILE A 29 2.62 32.40 13.56
CA ILE A 29 1.32 31.73 13.69
C ILE A 29 0.70 31.45 12.32
N MET A 30 0.71 32.43 11.41
CA MET A 30 0.17 32.25 10.07
C MET A 30 0.94 31.19 9.27
N THR A 31 2.26 31.13 9.43
CA THR A 31 3.09 30.08 8.82
C THR A 31 2.75 28.72 9.41
N LEU A 32 2.58 28.60 10.73
CA LEU A 32 2.17 27.36 11.38
C LEU A 32 0.78 26.88 10.93
N LEU A 33 -0.18 27.80 10.80
CA LEU A 33 -1.53 27.48 10.33
C LEU A 33 -1.52 27.04 8.86
N LEU A 34 -0.72 27.71 8.02
CA LEU A 34 -0.54 27.35 6.62
C LEU A 34 0.11 25.96 6.50
N VAL A 35 1.22 25.72 7.20
CA VAL A 35 1.87 24.39 7.26
C VAL A 35 0.89 23.34 7.77
N GLY A 36 0.11 23.64 8.82
CA GLY A 36 -0.91 22.74 9.35
C GLY A 36 -1.97 22.35 8.32
N SER A 37 -2.48 23.31 7.54
CA SER A 37 -3.44 23.04 6.46
C SER A 37 -2.81 22.18 5.36
N LEU A 38 -1.60 22.52 4.92
CA LEU A 38 -0.90 21.78 3.86
C LEU A 38 -0.58 20.34 4.30
N LEU A 39 -0.27 20.14 5.58
CA LEU A 39 -0.08 18.81 6.17
C LEU A 39 -1.38 18.00 6.14
N VAL A 40 -2.52 18.61 6.45
CA VAL A 40 -3.83 17.93 6.36
C VAL A 40 -4.08 17.45 4.92
N ASP A 41 -3.88 18.32 3.93
CA ASP A 41 -4.08 17.96 2.52
C ASP A 41 -3.13 16.83 2.07
N TYR A 42 -1.87 16.86 2.52
CA TYR A 42 -0.89 15.81 2.28
C TYR A 42 -1.32 14.46 2.88
N PHE A 43 -1.74 14.45 4.15
CA PHE A 43 -2.21 13.23 4.82
C PHE A 43 -3.49 12.69 4.20
N GLU A 44 -4.44 13.55 3.84
CA GLU A 44 -5.65 13.14 3.12
C GLU A 44 -5.33 12.47 1.78
N THR A 45 -4.31 12.97 1.07
CA THR A 45 -3.85 12.38 -0.18
C THR A 45 -3.20 11.02 0.05
N GLY A 46 -2.40 10.87 1.10
CA GLY A 46 -1.88 9.57 1.57
C GLY A 46 -3.00 8.56 1.87
N ASP A 47 -3.99 8.99 2.65
CA ASP A 47 -5.18 8.21 2.98
C ASP A 47 -5.95 7.75 1.74
N LYS A 48 -6.10 8.64 0.74
CA LYS A 48 -6.76 8.32 -0.53
C LYS A 48 -5.99 7.29 -1.33
N VAL A 49 -4.66 7.38 -1.39
CA VAL A 49 -3.78 6.38 -2.04
C VAL A 49 -3.96 5.02 -1.36
N GLU A 50 -3.87 4.96 -0.02
CA GLU A 50 -4.02 3.70 0.71
C GLU A 50 -5.42 3.08 0.53
N ARG A 51 -6.47 3.90 0.57
CA ARG A 51 -7.86 3.46 0.31
C ARG A 51 -8.04 2.97 -1.11
N LEU A 52 -7.52 3.69 -2.11
CA LEU A 52 -7.59 3.29 -3.51
C LEU A 52 -6.90 1.93 -3.69
N ILE A 53 -5.71 1.76 -3.10
CA ILE A 53 -5.00 0.49 -3.14
C ILE A 53 -5.81 -0.63 -2.50
N THR A 54 -6.38 -0.34 -1.33
CA THR A 54 -7.17 -1.29 -0.56
C THR A 54 -8.41 -1.75 -1.29
N ILE A 55 -9.19 -0.82 -1.82
CA ILE A 55 -10.43 -1.09 -2.56
C ILE A 55 -10.08 -1.89 -3.83
N ALA A 56 -9.11 -1.43 -4.62
CA ALA A 56 -8.77 -2.09 -5.88
C ALA A 56 -8.33 -3.55 -5.69
N LEU A 57 -7.59 -3.85 -4.61
CA LEU A 57 -7.20 -5.23 -4.30
C LEU A 57 -8.29 -6.05 -3.60
N GLN A 58 -9.26 -5.45 -2.90
CA GLN A 58 -10.29 -6.19 -2.13
C GLN A 58 -11.63 -6.35 -2.87
N ASP A 59 -12.00 -5.40 -3.73
CA ASP A 59 -13.40 -5.15 -4.10
C ASP A 59 -13.86 -5.92 -5.36
N THR A 60 -12.95 -6.46 -6.18
CA THR A 60 -13.34 -6.91 -7.54
C THR A 60 -12.67 -8.20 -8.01
N GLY A 61 -12.93 -9.35 -7.37
CA GLY A 61 -12.74 -10.63 -8.06
C GLY A 61 -11.51 -11.46 -7.70
N ILE A 62 -11.11 -11.47 -6.43
CA ILE A 62 -10.16 -12.49 -5.94
C ILE A 62 -10.76 -13.92 -6.01
N ARG A 63 -12.07 -14.07 -5.79
CA ARG A 63 -12.77 -15.37 -5.78
C ARG A 63 -12.55 -16.25 -7.02
N PRO A 64 -12.51 -15.72 -8.27
CA PRO A 64 -12.20 -16.53 -9.45
C PRO A 64 -10.73 -16.95 -9.59
N LEU A 65 -9.80 -16.46 -8.76
CA LEU A 65 -8.40 -16.92 -8.70
C LEU A 65 -8.33 -18.25 -7.94
N LYS A 66 -9.11 -19.23 -8.40
CA LYS A 66 -9.12 -20.59 -7.85
C LYS A 66 -7.76 -21.21 -8.14
N ILE A 67 -7.04 -21.46 -7.06
CA ILE A 67 -5.89 -22.36 -7.02
C ILE A 67 -6.48 -23.77 -7.06
N GLU A 68 -6.40 -24.44 -8.22
CA GLU A 68 -6.99 -25.76 -8.40
C GLU A 68 -6.10 -26.82 -7.76
N THR A 69 -6.63 -27.52 -6.78
CA THR A 69 -5.91 -28.58 -6.09
C THR A 69 -6.41 -29.93 -6.60
N ASN A 70 -5.64 -30.57 -7.48
CA ASN A 70 -5.94 -31.92 -7.95
C ASN A 70 -5.30 -32.95 -7.03
N ILE A 71 -6.14 -33.84 -6.53
CA ILE A 71 -5.78 -34.89 -5.58
C ILE A 71 -5.94 -36.22 -6.29
N SER A 72 -4.84 -36.88 -6.63
CA SER A 72 -4.89 -38.22 -7.24
C SER A 72 -3.80 -39.11 -6.67
N ALA A 73 -4.18 -40.33 -6.28
CA ALA A 73 -3.30 -41.39 -5.82
C ALA A 73 -2.25 -40.98 -4.76
N GLY A 74 -2.59 -40.06 -3.84
CA GLY A 74 -1.69 -39.61 -2.77
C GLY A 74 -0.70 -38.50 -3.18
N THR A 75 -0.82 -37.96 -4.39
CA THR A 75 -0.11 -36.76 -4.84
C THR A 75 -1.09 -35.59 -4.88
N VAL A 76 -0.71 -34.47 -4.26
CA VAL A 76 -1.43 -33.19 -4.39
C VAL A 76 -0.70 -32.35 -5.40
N ARG A 77 -1.40 -31.96 -6.47
CA ARG A 77 -0.90 -31.00 -7.46
C ARG A 77 -1.75 -29.75 -7.40
N THR A 78 -1.13 -28.63 -7.05
CA THR A 78 -1.74 -27.32 -7.20
C THR A 78 -1.46 -26.79 -8.60
N SER A 79 -2.50 -26.35 -9.28
CA SER A 79 -2.41 -25.61 -10.52
C SER A 79 -2.88 -24.18 -10.27
N VAL A 80 -1.99 -23.23 -10.50
CA VAL A 80 -2.30 -21.81 -10.47
C VAL A 80 -2.72 -21.39 -11.88
N ARG A 81 -3.93 -20.83 -11.99
CA ARG A 81 -4.45 -20.30 -13.26
C ARG A 81 -3.82 -18.93 -13.56
N HIS A 82 -2.60 -18.95 -14.06
CA HIS A 82 -1.79 -17.75 -14.32
C HIS A 82 -2.55 -16.72 -15.17
N GLN A 83 -3.15 -17.14 -16.29
CA GLN A 83 -3.92 -16.23 -17.15
C GLN A 83 -5.05 -15.50 -16.42
N ALA A 84 -5.77 -16.19 -15.52
CA ALA A 84 -6.86 -15.56 -14.77
C ALA A 84 -6.33 -14.48 -13.78
N ILE A 85 -5.14 -14.69 -13.20
CA ILE A 85 -4.47 -13.69 -12.38
C ILE A 85 -4.05 -12.49 -13.23
N GLN A 86 -3.54 -12.74 -14.44
CA GLN A 86 -3.13 -11.69 -15.36
C GLN A 86 -4.31 -10.82 -15.81
N ASP A 87 -5.41 -11.44 -16.23
CA ASP A 87 -6.63 -10.73 -16.63
C ASP A 87 -7.18 -9.89 -15.46
N TYR A 88 -7.14 -10.44 -14.24
CA TYR A 88 -7.52 -9.73 -13.02
C TYR A 88 -6.63 -8.50 -12.76
N LEU A 89 -5.30 -8.66 -12.85
CA LEU A 89 -4.36 -7.55 -12.68
C LEU A 89 -4.54 -6.47 -13.75
N SER A 90 -4.80 -6.86 -15.01
CA SER A 90 -5.10 -5.90 -16.08
C SER A 90 -6.36 -5.08 -15.79
N ASN A 91 -7.43 -5.72 -15.30
CA ASN A 91 -8.66 -5.00 -14.93
C ASN A 91 -8.46 -4.05 -13.75
N ILE A 92 -7.62 -4.44 -12.77
CA ILE A 92 -7.22 -3.53 -11.68
C ILE A 92 -6.46 -2.34 -12.24
N TYR A 93 -5.51 -2.56 -13.13
CA TYR A 93 -4.73 -1.49 -13.74
C TYR A 93 -5.63 -0.44 -14.36
N ASP A 94 -6.55 -0.84 -15.25
CA ASP A 94 -7.47 0.08 -15.92
C ASP A 94 -8.34 0.85 -14.91
N THR A 95 -8.84 0.16 -13.87
CA THR A 95 -9.68 0.76 -12.83
C THR A 95 -8.91 1.76 -11.97
N VAL A 96 -7.69 1.42 -11.57
CA VAL A 96 -6.85 2.28 -10.73
C VAL A 96 -6.38 3.48 -11.52
N THR A 97 -5.88 3.29 -12.74
CA THR A 97 -5.47 4.38 -13.64
C THR A 97 -6.59 5.39 -13.85
N ALA A 98 -7.82 4.95 -14.12
CA ALA A 98 -8.96 5.86 -14.26
C ALA A 98 -9.27 6.66 -12.97
N LYS A 99 -9.03 6.08 -11.80
CA LYS A 99 -9.28 6.72 -10.50
C LYS A 99 -8.13 7.59 -10.01
N VAL A 100 -6.89 7.30 -10.39
CA VAL A 100 -5.70 8.09 -10.02
C VAL A 100 -5.83 9.51 -10.55
N PHE A 101 -6.25 9.69 -11.80
CA PHE A 101 -6.55 11.02 -12.35
C PHE A 101 -7.73 11.73 -11.64
N GLY A 102 -8.56 10.99 -10.92
CA GLY A 102 -9.64 11.53 -10.09
C GLY A 102 -9.19 11.98 -8.69
N LEU A 103 -7.90 11.84 -8.33
CA LEU A 103 -7.38 12.21 -7.01
C LEU A 103 -7.04 13.71 -6.87
N GLY A 104 -7.09 14.50 -7.95
CA GLY A 104 -6.81 15.94 -7.95
C GLY A 104 -5.58 16.29 -8.78
N ASP A 105 -4.67 17.11 -8.24
CA ASP A 105 -3.43 17.61 -8.86
C ASP A 105 -2.37 16.50 -9.05
N VAL A 106 -2.73 15.43 -9.75
CA VAL A 106 -1.86 14.31 -10.11
C VAL A 106 -1.59 14.35 -11.61
N GLU A 107 -0.41 14.79 -12.01
CA GLU A 107 0.05 14.69 -13.40
C GLU A 107 0.72 13.34 -13.67
N ASP A 108 1.59 12.92 -12.75
CA ASP A 108 2.44 11.74 -12.91
C ASP A 108 2.25 10.75 -11.75
N TYR A 109 2.18 9.48 -12.12
CA TYR A 109 2.10 8.36 -11.19
C TYR A 109 3.03 7.24 -11.62
N TYR A 110 3.31 6.32 -10.71
CA TYR A 110 3.90 5.02 -10.97
C TYR A 110 2.98 3.98 -10.35
N LEU A 111 2.52 3.05 -11.16
CA LEU A 111 1.72 1.91 -10.72
C LEU A 111 2.48 0.62 -11.03
N GLU A 112 2.58 -0.26 -10.05
CA GLU A 112 3.15 -1.59 -10.22
C GLU A 112 2.17 -2.63 -9.67
N LEU A 113 1.92 -3.65 -10.48
CA LEU A 113 1.12 -4.82 -10.15
C LEU A 113 1.96 -6.07 -10.34
N ALA A 114 1.94 -6.97 -9.38
CA ALA A 114 2.68 -8.21 -9.51
C ALA A 114 1.99 -9.33 -8.77
N TYR A 115 2.30 -10.56 -9.17
CA TYR A 115 1.98 -11.72 -8.36
C TYR A 115 3.15 -12.69 -8.30
N ALA A 116 3.15 -13.51 -7.26
CA ALA A 116 4.17 -14.52 -7.04
C ALA A 116 3.60 -15.72 -6.29
N GLU A 117 4.12 -16.90 -6.58
CA GLU A 117 3.74 -18.12 -5.86
C GLU A 117 4.64 -18.33 -4.64
N LEU A 118 4.03 -18.42 -3.46
CA LEU A 118 4.66 -18.87 -2.25
C LEU A 118 4.62 -20.40 -2.21
N GLN A 119 5.81 -21.01 -2.21
CA GLN A 119 5.96 -22.45 -2.06
C GLN A 119 5.94 -22.82 -0.58
N ILE A 120 5.18 -23.85 -0.22
CA ILE A 120 4.98 -24.30 1.15
C ILE A 120 5.28 -25.79 1.20
N ASP A 121 6.05 -26.22 2.21
CA ASP A 121 6.26 -27.64 2.47
C ASP A 121 4.92 -28.27 2.89
N PRO A 122 4.38 -29.24 2.12
CA PRO A 122 3.09 -29.83 2.42
C PRO A 122 3.07 -30.65 3.72
N GLN A 123 4.22 -31.08 4.24
CA GLN A 123 4.32 -31.85 5.49
C GLN A 123 4.48 -30.97 6.72
N THR A 124 5.36 -29.98 6.63
CA THR A 124 5.71 -29.14 7.80
C THR A 124 4.93 -27.82 7.81
N GLY A 125 4.38 -27.40 6.68
CA GLY A 125 3.79 -26.08 6.50
C GLY A 125 4.83 -24.95 6.46
N ALA A 126 6.12 -25.28 6.46
CA ALA A 126 7.20 -24.30 6.41
C ALA A 126 7.25 -23.63 5.02
N PRO A 127 7.59 -22.33 4.95
CA PRO A 127 7.80 -21.69 3.67
C PRO A 127 9.07 -22.21 3.00
N LEU A 128 8.98 -22.53 1.71
CA LEU A 128 10.11 -22.93 0.86
C LEU A 128 10.67 -21.76 0.04
N GLY A 129 10.05 -20.58 0.14
CA GLY A 129 10.38 -19.38 -0.60
C GLY A 129 9.38 -19.06 -1.71
N VAL A 130 9.73 -18.10 -2.55
CA VAL A 130 8.93 -17.68 -3.70
C VAL A 130 9.42 -18.43 -4.93
N SER A 131 8.51 -18.96 -5.75
CA SER A 131 8.86 -19.55 -7.05
C SER A 131 9.66 -18.53 -7.89
N PRO A 132 10.75 -18.93 -8.58
CA PRO A 132 11.85 -18.04 -8.99
C PRO A 132 11.54 -17.02 -10.09
N THR A 133 10.28 -16.85 -10.48
CA THR A 133 9.85 -15.71 -11.30
C THR A 133 8.50 -15.22 -10.78
N PRO A 134 8.45 -14.16 -9.96
CA PRO A 134 7.22 -13.36 -9.92
C PRO A 134 6.90 -12.99 -11.36
N PHE A 135 5.70 -13.32 -11.82
CA PHE A 135 5.20 -12.77 -13.06
C PHE A 135 4.89 -11.30 -12.77
N THR A 136 5.91 -10.47 -12.90
CA THR A 136 5.80 -9.03 -12.72
C THR A 136 5.18 -8.45 -13.97
N PHE A 137 3.88 -8.17 -13.92
CA PHE A 137 3.23 -7.29 -14.88
C PHE A 137 3.54 -5.86 -14.47
N ARG A 138 4.75 -5.40 -14.82
CA ARG A 138 5.06 -3.99 -14.68
C ARG A 138 4.33 -3.22 -15.78
N LEU A 139 3.06 -2.94 -15.54
CA LEU A 139 2.32 -1.94 -16.28
C LEU A 139 2.79 -0.59 -15.73
N GLU A 140 3.96 -0.13 -16.19
CA GLU A 140 4.43 1.22 -15.90
C GLU A 140 3.46 2.20 -16.53
N GLY A 141 2.48 2.64 -15.73
CA GLY A 141 1.57 3.71 -16.07
C GLY A 141 2.03 5.00 -15.39
N GLY A 142 2.02 6.09 -16.14
CA GLY A 142 2.49 7.41 -15.72
C GLY A 142 4.02 7.50 -15.80
N GLY A 143 4.55 8.55 -16.45
CA GLY A 143 5.97 8.69 -16.76
C GLY A 143 6.87 8.97 -15.54
N LEU A 144 6.40 8.66 -14.33
CA LEU A 144 7.05 9.06 -13.09
C LEU A 144 8.33 8.25 -12.85
N SER A 145 9.47 8.92 -12.88
CA SER A 145 10.72 8.37 -12.40
C SER A 145 10.73 8.37 -10.87
N VAL A 146 10.48 7.20 -10.26
CA VAL A 146 10.42 7.04 -8.79
C VAL A 146 11.83 7.15 -8.17
N PRO A 147 12.05 8.00 -7.15
CA PRO A 147 13.30 8.05 -6.40
C PRO A 147 13.68 6.70 -5.79
N ALA A 148 14.97 6.40 -5.72
CA ALA A 148 15.46 5.07 -5.30
C ALA A 148 15.03 4.68 -3.88
N ASP A 149 14.96 5.64 -2.94
CA ASP A 149 14.54 5.39 -1.56
C ASP A 149 13.04 5.06 -1.48
N ILE A 150 12.20 5.72 -2.30
CA ILE A 150 10.77 5.42 -2.41
C ILE A 150 10.59 4.07 -3.10
N ALA A 151 11.31 3.82 -4.20
CA ALA A 151 11.26 2.57 -4.95
C ALA A 151 11.55 1.36 -4.04
N GLN A 152 12.54 1.48 -3.15
CA GLN A 152 12.83 0.43 -2.17
C GLN A 152 11.69 0.22 -1.16
N LYS A 153 11.07 1.31 -0.67
CA LYS A 153 9.94 1.22 0.29
C LYS A 153 8.74 0.52 -0.32
N VAL A 154 8.46 0.79 -1.61
CA VAL A 154 7.27 0.29 -2.31
C VAL A 154 7.50 -0.96 -3.16
N SER A 155 8.73 -1.46 -3.22
CA SER A 155 9.12 -2.70 -3.91
C SER A 155 8.20 -3.86 -3.56
N LEU A 156 7.54 -4.44 -4.57
CA LEU A 156 6.72 -5.65 -4.44
C LEU A 156 7.61 -6.89 -4.27
N ALA A 157 8.76 -6.95 -4.94
CA ALA A 157 9.72 -8.04 -4.81
C ALA A 157 10.23 -8.21 -3.36
N ASP A 158 10.58 -7.10 -2.71
CA ASP A 158 11.00 -7.12 -1.30
C ASP A 158 9.85 -7.44 -0.36
N ALA A 159 8.63 -7.00 -0.70
CA ALA A 159 7.44 -7.37 0.06
C ALA A 159 7.20 -8.88 -0.02
N PHE A 160 7.14 -9.45 -1.22
CA PHE A 160 6.93 -10.89 -1.42
C PHE A 160 8.01 -11.72 -0.74
N SER A 161 9.28 -11.31 -0.83
CA SER A 161 10.38 -11.99 -0.15
C SER A 161 10.22 -11.98 1.37
N ARG A 162 9.82 -10.85 1.96
CA ARG A 162 9.52 -10.77 3.40
C ARG A 162 8.35 -11.67 3.79
N TYR A 163 7.27 -11.66 3.02
CA TYR A 163 6.12 -12.54 3.28
C TYR A 163 6.49 -14.02 3.19
N ALA A 164 7.35 -14.38 2.24
CA ALA A 164 7.82 -15.75 2.09
C ALA A 164 8.73 -16.20 3.23
N GLN A 165 9.39 -15.29 3.94
CA GLN A 165 10.24 -15.62 5.09
C GLN A 165 9.45 -15.66 6.42
N GLN A 166 8.18 -15.25 6.42
CA GLN A 166 7.38 -15.25 7.64
C GLN A 166 7.01 -16.67 8.05
N SER A 167 7.26 -16.97 9.33
CA SER A 167 6.82 -18.19 10.00
C SER A 167 6.40 -17.86 11.42
N PHE A 168 5.47 -18.65 11.94
CA PHE A 168 5.16 -18.67 13.37
C PHE A 168 6.32 -19.32 14.15
N SER A 169 6.26 -19.26 15.47
CA SER A 169 7.26 -19.86 16.36
C SER A 169 7.40 -21.38 16.19
N ASN A 170 6.40 -22.06 15.62
CA ASN A 170 6.43 -23.48 15.29
C ASN A 170 6.98 -23.77 13.87
N GLY A 171 7.48 -22.76 13.16
CA GLY A 171 8.04 -22.88 11.80
C GLY A 171 7.00 -22.91 10.68
N VAL A 172 5.70 -22.92 10.99
CA VAL A 172 4.62 -22.95 9.99
C VAL A 172 4.42 -21.56 9.38
N SER A 173 4.27 -21.49 8.07
CA SER A 173 3.91 -20.25 7.38
C SER A 173 2.52 -19.78 7.80
N PRO A 174 2.30 -18.48 8.06
CA PRO A 174 0.95 -17.93 8.31
C PRO A 174 -0.01 -18.09 7.11
N TYR A 175 0.53 -18.45 5.95
CA TYR A 175 -0.21 -18.65 4.70
C TYR A 175 -0.50 -20.12 4.41
N ALA A 176 0.02 -21.04 5.21
CA ALA A 176 -0.23 -22.46 5.05
C ALA A 176 -1.70 -22.79 5.36
N VAL A 177 -2.37 -23.48 4.43
CA VAL A 177 -3.75 -23.96 4.60
C VAL A 177 -3.72 -25.44 4.95
N PRO A 178 -4.19 -25.84 6.14
CA PRO A 178 -4.33 -27.25 6.47
C PRO A 178 -5.28 -27.95 5.49
N THR A 179 -4.95 -29.18 5.11
CA THR A 179 -5.79 -30.05 4.28
C THR A 179 -5.78 -31.47 4.81
N ALA A 180 -6.98 -32.08 4.88
CA ALA A 180 -7.20 -33.43 5.38
C ALA A 180 -6.73 -34.54 4.42
N VAL A 181 -6.29 -34.16 3.22
CA VAL A 181 -6.10 -35.07 2.08
C VAL A 181 -4.89 -35.98 2.22
N PHE A 182 -3.85 -35.52 2.91
CA PHE A 182 -2.60 -36.25 3.11
C PHE A 182 -2.62 -37.15 4.36
N ASN A 183 -3.80 -37.37 4.96
CA ASN A 183 -3.96 -38.10 6.23
C ASN A 183 -3.78 -39.63 6.06
N ARG A 184 -2.61 -40.06 5.56
CA ARG A 184 -2.17 -41.47 5.57
C ARG A 184 -1.11 -41.77 6.64
N GLY A 185 -0.66 -40.77 7.41
CA GLY A 185 0.26 -40.97 8.53
C GLY A 185 0.48 -39.71 9.39
N ARG A 186 -0.21 -39.64 10.54
CA ARG A 186 0.11 -38.87 11.76
C ARG A 186 0.74 -37.46 11.63
N GLY A 187 0.24 -36.60 10.74
CA GLY A 187 0.63 -35.18 10.68
C GLY A 187 -0.47 -34.29 10.11
N GLN A 188 -0.53 -33.01 10.53
CA GLN A 188 -1.26 -32.00 9.79
C GLN A 188 -0.52 -31.76 8.48
N ASN A 189 -1.23 -31.75 7.37
CA ASN A 189 -0.63 -31.48 6.07
C ASN A 189 -1.23 -30.22 5.48
N TYR A 190 -0.49 -29.59 4.57
CA TYR A 190 -0.79 -28.26 4.08
C TYR A 190 -0.84 -28.24 2.55
N LEU A 191 -1.60 -27.30 2.00
CA LEU A 191 -1.54 -27.01 0.56
C LEU A 191 -0.13 -26.51 0.23
N PRO A 192 0.50 -27.01 -0.84
CA PRO A 192 1.91 -26.72 -1.10
C PRO A 192 2.14 -25.36 -1.76
N THR A 193 1.07 -24.59 -2.03
CA THR A 193 1.18 -23.31 -2.72
C THR A 193 0.14 -22.30 -2.22
N ALA A 194 0.58 -21.05 -2.06
CA ALA A 194 -0.27 -19.87 -1.95
C ALA A 194 0.15 -18.85 -3.02
N VAL A 195 -0.74 -17.95 -3.42
CA VAL A 195 -0.46 -16.92 -4.43
C VAL A 195 -0.50 -15.56 -3.75
N MET A 196 0.60 -14.82 -3.81
CA MET A 196 0.66 -13.43 -3.37
C MET A 196 0.34 -12.52 -4.55
N VAL A 197 -0.56 -11.56 -4.37
CA VAL A 197 -0.86 -10.52 -5.36
C VAL A 197 -0.60 -9.18 -4.70
N GLY A 198 0.14 -8.30 -5.37
CA GLY A 198 0.58 -7.03 -4.83
C GLY A 198 0.28 -5.87 -5.77
N MET A 199 0.06 -4.71 -5.15
CA MET A 199 -0.01 -3.42 -5.83
C MET A 199 0.84 -2.40 -5.09
N SER A 200 1.55 -1.59 -5.85
CA SER A 200 2.31 -0.43 -5.40
C SER A 200 1.89 0.76 -6.24
N LEU A 201 1.59 1.89 -5.58
CA LEU A 201 1.23 3.14 -6.24
C LEU A 201 2.07 4.25 -5.62
N VAL A 202 2.71 5.03 -6.48
CA VAL A 202 3.39 6.28 -6.13
C VAL A 202 2.77 7.37 -6.98
N ILE A 203 2.41 8.48 -6.35
CA ILE A 203 1.95 9.69 -7.05
C ILE A 203 2.87 10.83 -6.66
N LYS A 204 3.18 11.69 -7.62
CA LYS A 204 3.86 12.95 -7.34
C LYS A 204 2.79 14.01 -7.10
N ILE A 205 2.85 14.64 -5.94
CA ILE A 205 2.00 15.79 -5.60
C ILE A 205 2.70 17.02 -6.18
N GLU A 206 2.02 17.77 -7.04
CA GLU A 206 2.55 19.01 -7.61
C GLU A 206 1.76 20.24 -7.13
N GLY A 207 2.26 21.43 -7.50
CA GLY A 207 1.62 22.71 -7.18
C GLY A 207 2.21 23.45 -5.98
N GLY A 208 1.55 24.54 -5.59
CA GLY A 208 2.03 25.42 -4.52
C GLY A 208 2.22 24.71 -3.17
N THR A 209 1.42 23.67 -2.92
CA THR A 209 1.45 22.86 -1.70
C THR A 209 2.73 22.03 -1.59
N ALA A 210 3.10 21.28 -2.64
CA ALA A 210 4.31 20.46 -2.66
C ALA A 210 5.59 21.30 -2.49
N ASN A 211 5.70 22.38 -3.26
CA ASN A 211 6.83 23.32 -3.18
C ASN A 211 6.95 23.99 -1.79
N THR A 212 5.82 24.23 -1.13
CA THR A 212 5.79 24.86 0.20
C THR A 212 6.13 23.86 1.30
N LEU A 213 5.66 22.61 1.22
CA LEU A 213 5.98 21.56 2.18
C LEU A 213 7.46 21.16 2.10
N GLU A 214 8.00 20.99 0.89
CA GLU A 214 9.42 20.72 0.68
C GLU A 214 10.28 21.86 1.26
N ARG A 215 9.96 23.12 0.92
CA ARG A 215 10.74 24.28 1.37
C ARG A 215 10.65 24.54 2.88
N LEU A 216 9.49 24.32 3.51
CA LEU A 216 9.27 24.68 4.91
C LEU A 216 9.69 23.57 5.88
N ILE A 217 9.45 22.31 5.54
CA ILE A 217 9.65 21.19 6.47
C ILE A 217 10.37 19.99 5.84
N GLY A 218 10.83 20.10 4.59
CA GLY A 218 11.63 19.05 3.94
C GLY A 218 10.85 17.77 3.65
N LEU A 219 9.52 17.85 3.51
CA LEU A 219 8.71 16.70 3.12
C LEU A 219 8.84 16.40 1.64
N ASP A 220 9.02 15.12 1.33
CA ASP A 220 9.04 14.62 -0.04
C ASP A 220 7.69 14.89 -0.74
N PRO A 221 7.67 15.37 -2.00
CA PRO A 221 6.46 15.68 -2.73
C PRO A 221 5.76 14.42 -3.28
N TYR A 222 5.90 13.28 -2.60
CA TYR A 222 5.40 11.99 -3.06
C TYR A 222 4.44 11.40 -2.04
N SER A 223 3.28 10.97 -2.50
CA SER A 223 2.40 10.09 -1.73
C SER A 223 2.48 8.69 -2.33
N TYR A 224 2.67 7.69 -1.47
CA TYR A 224 2.86 6.32 -1.93
C TYR A 224 2.27 5.30 -0.97
N GLY A 225 1.93 4.15 -1.52
CA GLY A 225 1.44 3.02 -0.75
C GLY A 225 1.74 1.70 -1.44
N ARG A 226 1.73 0.63 -0.65
CA ARG A 226 1.85 -0.75 -1.13
C ARG A 226 0.94 -1.65 -0.34
N LYS A 227 0.28 -2.59 -1.02
CA LYS A 227 -0.47 -3.66 -0.37
C LYS A 227 -0.22 -4.97 -1.07
N VAL A 228 -0.14 -6.03 -0.27
CA VAL A 228 -0.06 -7.42 -0.72
C VAL A 228 -1.22 -8.19 -0.09
N ILE A 229 -1.92 -8.95 -0.91
CA ILE A 229 -2.92 -9.92 -0.49
C ILE A 229 -2.37 -11.32 -0.77
N VAL A 230 -2.69 -12.27 0.11
CA VAL A 230 -2.28 -13.67 -0.06
C VAL A 230 -3.53 -14.52 -0.27
N LEU A 231 -3.60 -15.06 -1.47
CA LEU A 231 -4.62 -15.97 -1.93
C LEU A 231 -4.24 -17.38 -1.55
N ARG A 232 -5.18 -18.04 -0.89
CA ARG A 232 -5.02 -19.38 -0.35
C ARG A 232 -5.95 -20.29 -1.11
N GLY A 233 -5.47 -21.46 -1.54
CA GLY A 233 -6.32 -22.38 -2.27
C GLY A 233 -7.50 -22.85 -1.42
N GLU A 234 -8.67 -22.90 -2.04
CA GLU A 234 -9.82 -23.59 -1.46
C GLU A 234 -9.71 -25.06 -1.84
N VAL A 235 -9.84 -25.96 -0.86
CA VAL A 235 -9.98 -27.39 -1.12
C VAL A 235 -11.39 -27.60 -1.65
N LEU A 236 -11.52 -27.96 -2.94
CA LEU A 236 -12.79 -28.38 -3.54
C LEU A 236 -13.10 -29.83 -3.21
#